data_AF-A0A1I2HGG4-F1
#
_entry.id   AF-A0A1I2HGG4-F1
#
_cell.length_a   1.000
_cell.length_b   1.000
_cell.length_c   1.000
_cell.angle_alpha   90.00
_cell.angle_beta   90.00
_cell.angle_gamma   90.00
#
_symmetry.space_group_name_H-M   'P 1'
#
loop_
_entity.id
_entity.type
_entity.pdbx_description
1 polymer ?
#
loop_
_entity_poly.entity_id
_entity_poly.type
_entity_poly.pdbx_seq_one_letter_code
_entity_poly.pdbx_strand_id
1 'polypeptide(L)'
;MMARWRLGGVRHLRTRTVLIGVLLFATSVGMLVAARSLHGFYSDLLLNLGSSMVLAAVSYVIFDPLFEEARKARVQEHDRFDQTAFIDRIRETRRNIRILDTWTILLQGKARARTLHAMREALEQGATIRVLLLDPGSAAAQQRTDELERRQIDVAAQIMENLRHLHAFREGLDSAEQRSLLKVCVYDASPSIQLYQWDGRALISFFPIGKVSFDVPQLEVDMASPWGQFVDRRFDELWDHRDYIRTLDRYWRLTVTLTHGGTPLEAVPVPYISAEDVIYIDGTGPLANQFAARMLPGPGEQPHTEASFGALAVWPPRRSGQQSREFDLIRLDEDQVPGTTAEVLAQFEKKYGGYPPDRAGATLLLRLVPR
;
A
#
# COMPACT_ATOMS: atom_id res chain seq x y z
N MET A 1 -23.99 22.81 -18.76
CA MET A 1 -23.65 23.04 -20.19
C MET A 1 -22.57 22.04 -20.57
N MET A 2 -22.98 20.91 -21.17
CA MET A 2 -22.13 19.73 -21.38
C MET A 2 -21.28 19.86 -22.65
N ALA A 3 -19.95 19.78 -22.53
CA ALA A 3 -19.05 19.69 -23.67
C ALA A 3 -18.82 18.22 -24.06
N ARG A 4 -19.46 17.78 -25.16
CA ARG A 4 -19.15 16.52 -25.85
C ARG A 4 -17.80 16.65 -26.55
N TRP A 5 -16.74 16.09 -25.97
CA TRP A 5 -15.45 15.93 -26.65
C TRP A 5 -15.50 14.76 -27.64
N ARG A 6 -15.31 15.07 -28.92
CA ARG A 6 -15.27 14.11 -30.04
C ARG A 6 -13.92 13.35 -30.03
N LEU A 7 -13.93 12.07 -29.67
CA LEU A 7 -12.79 11.13 -29.79
C LEU A 7 -12.56 10.63 -31.24
N GLY A 8 -12.73 11.50 -32.25
CA GLY A 8 -12.68 11.12 -33.67
C GLY A 8 -11.38 11.46 -34.42
N GLY A 9 -10.43 12.19 -33.81
CA GLY A 9 -9.34 12.82 -34.56
C GLY A 9 -8.06 11.99 -34.78
N VAL A 10 -7.78 10.99 -33.94
CA VAL A 10 -6.42 10.42 -33.85
C VAL A 10 -6.13 9.38 -34.95
N ARG A 11 -7.15 8.67 -35.46
CA ARG A 11 -6.96 7.66 -36.52
C ARG A 11 -6.65 8.26 -37.89
N HIS A 12 -7.23 9.42 -38.22
CA HIS A 12 -7.06 10.06 -39.53
C HIS A 12 -5.69 10.71 -39.74
N LEU A 13 -5.03 11.16 -38.66
CA LEU A 13 -3.69 11.74 -38.75
C LEU A 13 -2.64 10.65 -39.01
N ARG A 14 -2.74 9.50 -38.32
CA ARG A 14 -1.81 8.38 -38.51
C ARG A 14 -1.89 7.75 -39.91
N THR A 15 -3.09 7.68 -40.51
CA THR A 15 -3.23 7.17 -41.89
C THR A 15 -2.62 8.13 -42.90
N ARG A 16 -2.75 9.45 -42.70
CA ARG A 16 -2.16 10.46 -43.60
C ARG A 16 -0.64 10.45 -43.54
N THR A 17 -0.04 10.35 -42.36
CA THR A 17 1.42 10.31 -42.22
C THR A 17 2.02 9.04 -42.84
N VAL A 18 1.38 7.88 -42.65
CA VAL A 18 1.79 6.63 -43.31
C VAL A 18 1.65 6.74 -44.83
N LEU A 19 0.56 7.34 -45.33
CA LEU A 19 0.36 7.57 -46.76
C LEU A 19 1.44 8.47 -47.37
N ILE A 20 1.81 9.55 -46.69
CA ILE A 20 2.87 10.46 -47.13
C ILE A 20 4.21 9.73 -47.17
N GLY A 21 4.54 8.94 -46.13
CA GLY A 21 5.76 8.14 -46.10
C GLY A 21 5.83 7.10 -47.22
N VAL A 22 4.73 6.38 -47.47
CA VAL A 22 4.63 5.41 -48.57
C VAL A 22 4.74 6.08 -49.94
N LEU A 23 4.11 7.25 -50.12
CA LEU A 23 4.17 8.01 -51.37
C LEU A 23 5.60 8.51 -51.65
N LEU A 24 6.29 9.05 -50.63
CA LEU A 24 7.67 9.50 -50.75
C LEU A 24 8.61 8.34 -51.08
N PHE A 25 8.42 7.18 -50.44
CA PHE A 25 9.19 5.97 -50.72
C PHE A 25 8.96 5.47 -52.15
N ALA A 26 7.70 5.36 -52.57
CA ALA A 26 7.34 4.93 -53.92
C ALA A 26 7.89 5.88 -55.00
N THR A 27 7.81 7.20 -54.76
CA THR A 27 8.37 8.22 -55.65
C THR A 27 9.88 8.08 -55.77
N SER A 28 10.56 7.85 -54.65
CA SER A 28 12.01 7.68 -54.62
C SER A 28 12.47 6.40 -55.35
N VAL A 29 11.75 5.28 -55.16
CA VAL A 29 11.99 4.04 -55.91
C VAL A 29 11.74 4.25 -57.40
N GLY A 30 10.68 4.97 -57.77
CA GLY A 30 10.38 5.33 -59.16
C GLY A 30 11.49 6.15 -59.80
N MET A 31 12.04 7.14 -59.09
CA MET A 31 13.19 7.94 -59.55
C MET A 31 14.44 7.09 -59.77
N LEU A 32 14.72 6.13 -58.87
CA LEU A 32 15.87 5.22 -58.99
C LEU A 32 15.72 4.22 -60.16
N VAL A 33 14.51 3.76 -60.43
CA VAL A 33 14.22 2.89 -61.59
C VAL A 33 14.32 3.68 -62.90
N ALA A 34 13.77 4.89 -62.94
CA ALA A 34 13.86 5.77 -64.11
C ALA A 34 15.30 6.17 -64.44
N ALA A 35 16.14 6.41 -63.43
CA ALA A 35 17.55 6.72 -63.60
C ALA A 35 18.31 5.64 -64.39
N ARG A 36 17.92 4.36 -64.30
CA ARG A 36 18.54 3.26 -65.08
C ARG A 36 18.33 3.38 -66.59
N SER A 37 17.33 4.13 -67.04
CA SER A 37 17.00 4.29 -68.46
C SER A 37 17.57 5.57 -69.08
N LEU A 38 18.10 6.48 -68.26
CA LEU A 38 18.61 7.78 -68.67
C LEU A 38 20.15 7.76 -68.66
N HIS A 39 20.79 8.44 -69.62
CA HIS A 39 22.25 8.53 -69.73
C HIS A 39 22.72 9.95 -69.42
N GLY A 40 23.85 10.08 -68.71
CA GLY A 40 24.49 11.36 -68.39
C GLY A 40 23.90 12.09 -67.18
N PHE A 41 23.94 13.42 -67.20
CA PHE A 41 23.65 14.31 -66.04
C PHE A 41 22.34 14.02 -65.30
N TYR A 42 21.27 13.66 -66.01
CA TYR A 42 19.96 13.39 -65.39
C TYR A 42 19.94 12.10 -64.56
N SER A 43 20.76 11.11 -64.91
CA SER A 43 20.93 9.90 -64.10
C SER A 43 21.60 10.24 -62.77
N ASP A 44 22.68 11.01 -62.80
CA ASP A 44 23.44 11.38 -61.60
C ASP A 44 22.62 12.28 -60.66
N LEU A 45 21.82 13.19 -61.23
CA LEU A 45 20.89 14.02 -60.45
C LEU A 45 19.81 13.17 -59.76
N LEU A 46 19.17 12.25 -60.50
CA LEU A 46 18.11 11.38 -59.97
C LEU A 46 18.64 10.38 -58.93
N LEU A 47 19.86 9.86 -59.11
CA LEU A 47 20.50 8.98 -58.14
C LEU A 47 20.80 9.71 -56.83
N ASN A 48 21.36 10.92 -56.89
CA ASN A 48 21.67 11.71 -55.69
C ASN A 48 20.40 12.17 -54.97
N LEU A 49 19.41 12.66 -55.71
CA LEU A 49 18.14 13.13 -55.15
C LEU A 49 17.32 11.96 -54.59
N GLY A 50 17.22 10.86 -55.33
CA GLY A 50 16.52 9.65 -54.92
C GLY A 50 17.14 9.03 -53.65
N SER A 51 18.46 8.96 -53.57
CA SER A 51 19.17 8.46 -52.38
C SER A 51 18.90 9.32 -51.14
N SER A 52 18.95 10.64 -51.29
CA SER A 52 18.68 11.58 -50.19
C SER A 52 17.21 11.54 -49.72
N MET A 53 16.27 11.35 -50.65
CA MET A 53 14.85 11.19 -50.31
C MET A 53 14.53 9.85 -49.63
N VAL A 54 15.17 8.74 -50.05
CA VAL A 54 15.05 7.45 -49.35
C VAL A 54 15.57 7.56 -47.92
N LEU A 55 16.75 8.19 -47.73
CA LEU A 55 17.33 8.38 -46.41
C LEU A 55 16.42 9.22 -45.50
N ALA A 56 15.83 10.30 -46.02
CA ALA A 56 14.89 11.14 -45.28
C ALA A 56 13.60 10.39 -44.91
N ALA A 57 13.04 9.59 -45.84
CA ALA A 57 11.83 8.80 -45.59
C ALA A 57 12.08 7.71 -44.53
N VAL A 58 13.22 7.00 -44.62
CA VAL A 58 13.61 5.99 -43.63
C VAL A 58 13.87 6.61 -42.26
N SER A 59 14.57 7.74 -42.21
CA SER A 59 14.81 8.52 -40.98
C SER A 59 13.47 8.90 -40.32
N TYR A 60 12.53 9.45 -41.08
CA TYR A 60 11.23 9.86 -40.56
C TYR A 60 10.42 8.66 -40.02
N VAL A 61 10.37 7.54 -40.74
CA VAL A 61 9.64 6.33 -40.31
C VAL A 61 10.22 5.72 -39.04
N ILE A 62 11.53 5.84 -38.80
CA ILE A 62 12.21 5.28 -37.62
C ILE A 62 12.17 6.22 -36.42
N PHE A 63 12.44 7.51 -36.63
CA PHE A 63 12.57 8.47 -35.52
C PHE A 63 11.22 8.96 -34.99
N ASP A 64 10.20 9.15 -35.83
CA ASP A 64 8.91 9.70 -35.39
C ASP A 64 8.20 8.78 -34.37
N PRO A 65 8.17 7.43 -34.52
CA PRO A 65 7.69 6.52 -33.48
C PRO A 65 8.50 6.61 -32.19
N LEU A 66 9.82 6.78 -32.29
CA LEU A 66 10.72 6.86 -31.13
C LEU A 66 10.49 8.16 -30.34
N PHE A 67 10.25 9.27 -31.04
CA PHE A 67 9.90 10.57 -30.43
C PHE A 67 8.47 10.60 -29.89
N GLU A 68 7.52 9.88 -30.51
CA GLU A 68 6.17 9.69 -29.97
C GLU A 68 6.19 8.82 -28.71
N GLU A 69 7.01 7.77 -28.66
CA GLU A 69 7.19 6.95 -27.45
C GLU A 69 7.86 7.76 -26.32
N ALA A 70 8.85 8.60 -26.67
CA ALA A 70 9.46 9.56 -25.74
C ALA A 70 8.47 10.66 -25.29
N ARG A 71 7.53 11.06 -26.14
CA ARG A 71 6.46 12.03 -25.81
C ARG A 71 5.33 11.41 -24.96
N LYS A 72 5.03 10.13 -25.12
CA LYS A 72 4.13 9.38 -24.21
C LYS A 72 4.75 9.15 -22.84
N ALA A 73 6.08 9.09 -22.77
CA ALA A 73 6.84 9.15 -21.53
C ALA A 73 6.97 10.59 -20.97
N ARG A 74 5.97 11.47 -21.19
CA ARG A 74 5.91 12.79 -20.55
C ARG A 74 5.65 12.59 -19.07
N VAL A 75 6.71 12.29 -18.35
CA VAL A 75 6.77 12.41 -16.91
C VAL A 75 6.61 13.89 -16.60
N GLN A 76 5.49 14.26 -15.98
CA GLN A 76 5.31 15.62 -15.50
C GLN A 76 5.89 15.69 -14.10
N GLU A 77 6.93 16.49 -13.91
CA GLU A 77 7.51 16.74 -12.60
C GLU A 77 6.70 17.82 -11.87
N HIS A 78 6.41 17.57 -10.61
CA HIS A 78 5.81 18.52 -9.68
C HIS A 78 6.82 18.76 -8.55
N ASP A 79 7.00 20.00 -8.11
CA ASP A 79 8.02 20.34 -7.12
C ASP A 79 7.85 19.60 -5.77
N ARG A 80 6.59 19.28 -5.42
CA ARG A 80 6.19 18.61 -4.17
C ARG A 80 4.83 17.94 -4.32
N PHE A 81 4.44 17.17 -3.31
CA PHE A 81 3.12 16.54 -3.27
C PHE A 81 2.01 17.55 -2.96
N ASP A 82 1.08 17.73 -3.90
CA ASP A 82 -0.13 18.53 -3.71
C ASP A 82 -1.26 17.67 -3.11
N GLN A 83 -1.44 17.77 -1.80
CA GLN A 83 -2.50 17.05 -1.08
C GLN A 83 -3.90 17.39 -1.59
N THR A 84 -4.17 18.66 -1.91
CA THR A 84 -5.52 19.07 -2.29
C THR A 84 -5.87 18.50 -3.65
N ALA A 85 -4.96 18.64 -4.62
CA ALA A 85 -5.14 18.06 -5.94
C ALA A 85 -5.30 16.53 -5.88
N PHE A 86 -4.53 15.83 -5.05
CA PHE A 86 -4.66 14.38 -4.90
C PHE A 86 -5.97 13.97 -4.21
N ILE A 87 -6.43 14.70 -3.19
CA ILE A 87 -7.74 14.46 -2.55
C ILE A 87 -8.86 14.63 -3.58
N ASP A 88 -8.81 15.66 -4.42
CA ASP A 88 -9.83 15.86 -5.47
C ASP A 88 -9.81 14.71 -6.49
N ARG A 89 -8.62 14.22 -6.87
CA ARG A 89 -8.46 13.02 -7.72
C ARG A 89 -9.04 11.75 -7.08
N ILE A 90 -8.88 11.56 -5.76
CA ILE A 90 -9.50 10.45 -5.03
C ILE A 90 -11.02 10.47 -5.20
N ARG A 91 -11.67 11.64 -5.06
CA ARG A 91 -13.13 11.77 -5.18
C ARG A 91 -13.66 11.42 -6.56
N GLU A 92 -12.87 11.71 -7.59
CA GLU A 92 -13.21 11.45 -8.99
C GLU A 92 -12.93 10.00 -9.43
N THR A 93 -12.12 9.27 -8.66
CA THR A 93 -11.66 7.93 -8.99
C THR A 93 -12.78 6.90 -8.89
N ARG A 94 -12.87 6.02 -9.89
CA ARG A 94 -13.91 4.99 -9.96
C ARG A 94 -13.41 3.56 -9.84
N ARG A 95 -12.09 3.33 -10.00
CA ARG A 95 -11.57 1.96 -10.09
C ARG A 95 -10.57 1.65 -9.01
N ASN A 96 -9.43 2.32 -9.01
CA ASN A 96 -8.30 1.93 -8.18
C ASN A 96 -7.59 3.12 -7.58
N ILE A 97 -7.38 3.05 -6.26
CA ILE A 97 -6.53 3.97 -5.51
C ILE A 97 -5.47 3.11 -4.82
N ARG A 98 -4.20 3.42 -5.04
CA ARG A 98 -3.08 2.77 -4.34
C ARG A 98 -2.23 3.81 -3.65
N ILE A 99 -1.92 3.57 -2.38
CA ILE A 99 -1.02 4.40 -1.58
C ILE A 99 0.07 3.48 -1.04
N LEU A 100 1.33 3.78 -1.35
CA LEU A 100 2.50 3.17 -0.73
C LEU A 100 3.39 4.29 -0.21
N ASP A 101 3.66 4.29 1.08
CA ASP A 101 4.50 5.29 1.73
C ASP A 101 5.08 4.74 3.04
N THR A 102 6.03 5.45 3.65
CA THR A 102 6.42 5.17 5.03
C THR A 102 5.25 5.47 5.96
N TRP A 103 4.77 6.71 5.94
CA TRP A 103 3.47 7.16 6.48
C TRP A 103 2.90 8.19 5.49
N THR A 104 1.59 8.37 5.42
CA THR A 104 1.01 9.35 4.49
C THR A 104 0.69 10.67 5.17
N ILE A 105 1.08 11.77 4.54
CA ILE A 105 0.69 13.12 4.96
C ILE A 105 -0.82 13.35 4.82
N LEU A 106 -1.52 12.54 4.01
CA LEU A 106 -2.95 12.67 3.76
C LEU A 106 -3.81 12.43 5.01
N LEU A 107 -3.28 11.71 6.00
CA LEU A 107 -3.97 11.40 7.25
C LEU A 107 -3.52 12.29 8.41
N GLN A 108 -2.82 13.40 8.12
CA GLN A 108 -2.34 14.34 9.11
C GLN A 108 -3.13 15.65 9.09
N GLY A 109 -3.20 16.29 10.26
CA GLY A 109 -3.72 17.65 10.44
C GLY A 109 -5.08 17.89 9.76
N LYS A 110 -5.16 18.99 8.99
CA LYS A 110 -6.39 19.42 8.32
C LYS A 110 -6.78 18.57 7.10
N ALA A 111 -5.82 17.87 6.49
CA ALA A 111 -6.08 17.04 5.31
C ALA A 111 -6.85 15.77 5.68
N ARG A 112 -6.60 15.20 6.88
CA ARG A 112 -7.16 13.93 7.35
C ARG A 112 -8.67 13.79 7.09
N ALA A 113 -9.48 14.73 7.57
CA ALA A 113 -10.93 14.64 7.45
C ALA A 113 -11.39 14.66 5.98
N ARG A 114 -10.76 15.52 5.16
CA ARG A 114 -11.05 15.61 3.72
C ARG A 114 -10.65 14.33 2.99
N THR A 115 -9.48 13.78 3.31
CA THR A 115 -9.00 12.51 2.73
C THR A 115 -9.94 11.36 3.07
N LEU A 116 -10.28 11.16 4.35
CA LEU A 116 -11.15 10.06 4.75
C LEU A 116 -12.55 10.18 4.16
N HIS A 117 -13.07 11.41 4.03
CA HIS A 117 -14.32 11.66 3.34
C HIS A 117 -14.24 11.31 1.85
N ALA A 118 -13.17 11.74 1.16
CA ALA A 118 -12.94 11.41 -0.24
C ALA A 118 -12.78 9.89 -0.47
N MET A 119 -12.06 9.19 0.42
CA MET A 119 -11.94 7.73 0.38
C MET A 119 -13.31 7.06 0.54
N ARG A 120 -14.19 7.58 1.41
CA ARG A 120 -15.55 7.04 1.57
C ARG A 120 -16.36 7.21 0.29
N GLU A 121 -16.36 8.40 -0.31
CA GLU A 121 -17.06 8.65 -1.58
C GLU A 121 -16.54 7.75 -2.70
N ALA A 122 -15.23 7.50 -2.77
CA ALA A 122 -14.65 6.58 -3.76
C ALA A 122 -15.11 5.13 -3.53
N LEU A 123 -15.14 4.67 -2.28
CA LEU A 123 -15.65 3.33 -1.91
C LEU A 123 -17.14 3.18 -2.24
N GLU A 124 -17.96 4.21 -2.01
CA GLU A 124 -19.38 4.26 -2.39
C GLU A 124 -19.59 4.17 -3.91
N GLN A 125 -18.62 4.63 -4.69
CA GLN A 125 -18.62 4.52 -6.15
C GLN A 125 -18.04 3.18 -6.65
N GLY A 126 -17.66 2.28 -5.75
CA GLY A 126 -17.12 0.95 -6.06
C GLY A 126 -15.61 0.91 -6.32
N ALA A 127 -14.88 2.00 -6.04
CA ALA A 127 -13.42 2.00 -6.17
C ALA A 127 -12.77 1.09 -5.11
N THR A 128 -11.71 0.39 -5.50
CA THR A 128 -10.85 -0.35 -4.56
C THR A 128 -9.75 0.56 -4.04
N ILE A 129 -9.56 0.58 -2.73
CA ILE A 129 -8.49 1.36 -2.09
C ILE A 129 -7.50 0.42 -1.43
N ARG A 130 -6.24 0.50 -1.85
CA ARG A 130 -5.13 -0.26 -1.27
C ARG A 130 -4.15 0.69 -0.63
N VAL A 131 -3.92 0.54 0.67
CA VAL A 131 -2.96 1.35 1.43
C VAL A 131 -1.89 0.42 2.00
N LEU A 132 -0.65 0.74 1.73
CA LEU A 132 0.52 0.00 2.17
C LEU A 132 1.44 0.94 2.93
N LEU A 133 1.53 0.77 4.25
CA LEU A 133 2.36 1.60 5.14
C LEU A 133 3.46 0.77 5.78
N LEU A 134 4.59 1.40 6.09
CA LEU A 134 5.71 0.72 6.72
C LEU A 134 5.33 0.23 8.14
N ASP A 135 5.89 -0.88 8.59
CA ASP A 135 5.73 -1.36 9.97
C ASP A 135 6.46 -0.43 10.94
N PRO A 136 5.77 0.19 11.91
CA PRO A 136 6.42 1.12 12.84
C PRO A 136 7.47 0.42 13.73
N GLY A 137 7.42 -0.90 13.87
CA GLY A 137 8.41 -1.69 14.61
C GLY A 137 9.53 -2.27 13.74
N SER A 138 9.57 -1.96 12.44
CA SER A 138 10.61 -2.48 11.54
C SER A 138 11.94 -1.76 11.71
N ALA A 139 13.03 -2.45 11.34
CA ALA A 139 14.36 -1.83 11.23
C ALA A 139 14.37 -0.68 10.21
N ALA A 140 13.58 -0.79 9.13
CA ALA A 140 13.45 0.27 8.14
C ALA A 140 12.76 1.53 8.70
N ALA A 141 11.78 1.38 9.59
CA ALA A 141 11.15 2.52 10.25
C ALA A 141 12.13 3.21 11.21
N GLN A 142 12.93 2.43 11.96
CA GLN A 142 13.98 2.96 12.82
C GLN A 142 15.03 3.72 12.02
N GLN A 143 15.58 3.12 10.96
CA GLN A 143 16.53 3.80 10.08
C GLN A 143 15.96 5.12 9.54
N ARG A 144 14.67 5.13 9.18
CA ARG A 144 14.02 6.33 8.66
C ARG A 144 13.85 7.41 9.72
N THR A 145 13.58 7.05 10.98
CA THR A 145 13.62 7.97 12.12
C THR A 145 15.00 8.60 12.26
N ASP A 146 16.05 7.78 12.23
CA ASP A 146 17.43 8.24 12.38
C ASP A 146 17.82 9.20 11.24
N GLU A 147 17.45 8.89 10.00
CA GLU A 147 17.66 9.77 8.84
C GLU A 147 16.96 11.13 9.01
N LEU A 148 15.81 11.18 9.68
CA LEU A 148 14.98 12.37 9.86
C LEU A 148 15.14 13.04 11.22
N GLU A 149 16.08 12.57 12.06
CA GLU A 149 16.29 13.04 13.43
C GLU A 149 16.49 14.56 13.49
N ARG A 150 17.22 15.14 12.54
CA ARG A 150 17.45 16.60 12.43
C ARG A 150 16.15 17.41 12.26
N ARG A 151 15.08 16.78 11.79
CA ARG A 151 13.74 17.37 11.65
C ARG A 151 12.81 17.04 12.82
N GLN A 152 13.29 16.30 13.83
CA GLN A 152 12.53 15.91 15.01
C GLN A 152 11.25 15.12 14.67
N ILE A 153 11.32 14.24 13.67
CA ILE A 153 10.20 13.42 13.23
C ILE A 153 10.37 12.00 13.78
N ASP A 154 9.47 11.59 14.68
CA ASP A 154 9.31 10.18 15.08
C ASP A 154 8.46 9.46 14.03
N VAL A 155 9.11 8.72 13.14
CA VAL A 155 8.45 8.03 12.02
C VAL A 155 7.51 6.94 12.51
N ALA A 156 7.91 6.19 13.53
CA ALA A 156 7.08 5.13 14.10
C ALA A 156 5.79 5.70 14.69
N ALA A 157 5.85 6.86 15.36
CA ALA A 157 4.66 7.54 15.86
C ALA A 157 3.75 8.02 14.72
N GLN A 158 4.30 8.58 13.63
CA GLN A 158 3.51 9.04 12.48
C GLN A 158 2.79 7.88 11.77
N ILE A 159 3.49 6.77 11.58
CA ILE A 159 2.93 5.53 11.05
C ILE A 159 1.78 5.06 11.95
N MET A 160 1.98 5.10 13.27
CA MET A 160 0.99 4.60 14.20
C MET A 160 -0.26 5.45 14.29
N GLU A 161 -0.13 6.78 14.22
CA GLU A 161 -1.25 7.69 14.06
C GLU A 161 -2.05 7.39 12.78
N ASN A 162 -1.36 7.19 11.64
CA ASN A 162 -1.99 6.84 10.37
C ASN A 162 -2.80 5.54 10.46
N LEU A 163 -2.21 4.49 11.03
CA LEU A 163 -2.87 3.19 11.16
C LEU A 163 -4.07 3.23 12.11
N ARG A 164 -4.01 4.01 13.20
CA ARG A 164 -5.18 4.27 14.06
C ARG A 164 -6.32 4.93 13.28
N HIS A 165 -6.02 5.95 12.48
CA HIS A 165 -7.02 6.62 11.66
C HIS A 165 -7.63 5.69 10.61
N LEU A 166 -6.82 4.86 9.95
CA LEU A 166 -7.30 3.87 8.98
C LEU A 166 -8.15 2.78 9.64
N HIS A 167 -7.77 2.33 10.84
CA HIS A 167 -8.55 1.37 11.63
C HIS A 167 -9.91 1.97 12.01
N ALA A 168 -9.93 3.15 12.62
CA ALA A 168 -11.18 3.84 12.99
C ALA A 168 -12.06 4.12 11.76
N PHE A 169 -11.46 4.53 10.65
CA PHE A 169 -12.17 4.73 9.39
C PHE A 169 -12.83 3.44 8.89
N ARG A 170 -12.10 2.32 8.88
CA ARG A 170 -12.60 1.01 8.46
C ARG A 170 -13.73 0.50 9.34
N GLU A 171 -13.63 0.67 10.66
CA GLU A 171 -14.68 0.26 11.59
C GLU A 171 -15.97 1.08 11.36
N GLY A 172 -15.83 2.37 11.04
CA GLY A 172 -16.92 3.29 10.72
C GLY A 172 -17.42 3.26 9.27
N LEU A 173 -17.09 2.24 8.47
CA LEU A 173 -17.73 2.00 7.17
C LEU A 173 -19.05 1.27 7.37
N ASP A 174 -20.09 1.63 6.63
CA ASP A 174 -21.44 1.13 6.91
C ASP A 174 -21.64 -0.31 6.40
N SER A 175 -21.12 -0.62 5.21
CA SER A 175 -21.31 -1.92 4.57
C SER A 175 -20.11 -2.86 4.67
N ALA A 176 -20.36 -4.17 4.66
CA ALA A 176 -19.30 -5.18 4.52
C ALA A 176 -18.60 -5.08 3.15
N GLU A 177 -19.33 -4.65 2.12
CA GLU A 177 -18.79 -4.43 0.77
C GLU A 177 -17.73 -3.34 0.75
N GLN A 178 -18.01 -2.15 1.31
CA GLN A 178 -17.01 -1.07 1.42
C GLN A 178 -15.79 -1.53 2.23
N ARG A 179 -15.99 -2.25 3.34
CA ARG A 179 -14.88 -2.83 4.12
C ARG A 179 -14.06 -3.84 3.30
N SER A 180 -14.67 -4.53 2.34
CA SER A 180 -13.98 -5.46 1.45
C SER A 180 -13.16 -4.73 0.38
N LEU A 181 -13.60 -3.56 -0.07
CA LEU A 181 -12.93 -2.71 -1.05
C LEU A 181 -11.76 -1.90 -0.45
N LEU A 182 -11.79 -1.62 0.86
CA LEU A 182 -10.68 -1.03 1.59
C LEU A 182 -9.71 -2.10 2.09
N LYS A 183 -8.51 -2.14 1.50
CA LYS A 183 -7.41 -3.01 1.94
C LYS A 183 -6.29 -2.15 2.52
N VAL A 184 -5.98 -2.36 3.78
CA VAL A 184 -4.85 -1.72 4.45
C VAL A 184 -3.88 -2.80 4.90
N CYS A 185 -2.62 -2.63 4.55
CA CYS A 185 -1.54 -3.54 4.84
C CYS A 185 -0.36 -2.76 5.43
N VAL A 186 0.36 -3.44 6.32
CA VAL A 186 1.60 -2.98 6.93
C VAL A 186 2.74 -3.85 6.42
N TYR A 187 3.82 -3.25 5.92
CA TYR A 187 4.96 -4.00 5.37
C TYR A 187 6.26 -3.82 6.16
N ASP A 188 7.06 -4.88 6.25
CA ASP A 188 8.37 -4.91 6.90
C ASP A 188 9.48 -5.13 5.86
N ALA A 189 9.74 -4.11 5.06
CA ALA A 189 10.82 -4.11 4.08
C ALA A 189 11.35 -2.68 3.87
N SER A 190 12.57 -2.55 3.34
CA SER A 190 13.14 -1.23 3.04
C SER A 190 12.31 -0.51 1.98
N PRO A 191 11.79 0.69 2.27
CA PRO A 191 11.02 1.47 1.32
C PRO A 191 11.90 1.94 0.15
N SER A 192 11.50 1.68 -1.09
CA SER A 192 12.24 2.13 -2.29
C SER A 192 11.57 3.30 -3.01
N ILE A 193 10.24 3.31 -3.05
CA ILE A 193 9.44 4.35 -3.71
C ILE A 193 8.20 4.71 -2.87
N GLN A 194 7.79 5.96 -2.95
CA GLN A 194 6.47 6.42 -2.58
C GLN A 194 5.56 6.37 -3.82
N LEU A 195 4.30 5.98 -3.64
CA LEU A 195 3.31 5.91 -4.69
C LEU A 195 1.97 6.46 -4.20
N TYR A 196 1.40 7.36 -4.99
CA TYR A 196 0.02 7.82 -4.89
C TYR A 196 -0.66 7.65 -6.25
N GLN A 197 -1.38 6.53 -6.42
CA GLN A 197 -2.07 6.18 -7.66
C GLN A 197 -3.56 6.51 -7.60
N TRP A 198 -4.08 7.03 -8.72
CA TRP A 198 -5.50 7.16 -9.01
C TRP A 198 -5.76 6.66 -10.45
N ASP A 199 -6.56 5.61 -10.57
CA ASP A 199 -6.86 4.94 -11.83
C ASP A 199 -5.60 4.65 -12.68
N GLY A 200 -5.47 5.28 -13.86
CA GLY A 200 -4.38 5.07 -14.81
C GLY A 200 -3.18 6.00 -14.60
N ARG A 201 -3.12 6.78 -13.52
CA ARG A 201 -2.02 7.70 -13.23
C ARG A 201 -1.52 7.56 -11.82
N ALA A 202 -0.27 7.95 -11.62
CA ALA A 202 0.37 7.95 -10.32
C ALA A 202 1.32 9.12 -10.14
N LEU A 203 1.46 9.57 -8.90
CA LEU A 203 2.59 10.38 -8.44
C LEU A 203 3.58 9.43 -7.75
N ILE A 204 4.84 9.49 -8.17
CA ILE A 204 5.92 8.69 -7.61
C ILE A 204 7.05 9.58 -7.13
N SER A 205 7.68 9.18 -6.03
CA SER A 205 8.94 9.75 -5.59
C SER A 205 9.83 8.68 -4.97
N PHE A 206 11.12 8.97 -4.87
CA PHE A 206 12.06 8.13 -4.14
C PHE A 206 12.22 8.66 -2.72
N PHE A 207 12.62 7.81 -1.77
CA PHE A 207 12.89 8.27 -0.41
C PHE A 207 14.28 8.93 -0.32
N PRO A 208 14.36 10.27 -0.22
CA PRO A 208 15.63 10.95 -0.09
C PRO A 208 16.18 10.78 1.34
N ILE A 209 17.50 10.76 1.50
CA ILE A 209 18.11 10.81 2.83
C ILE A 209 17.81 12.18 3.46
N GLY A 210 17.32 12.20 4.70
CA GLY A 210 17.13 13.43 5.49
C GLY A 210 15.99 14.36 5.07
N LYS A 211 15.15 13.98 4.11
CA LYS A 211 13.93 14.75 3.74
C LYS A 211 12.72 13.84 3.72
N VAL A 212 11.54 14.41 3.95
CA VAL A 212 10.27 13.68 3.85
C VAL A 212 9.88 13.48 2.38
N SER A 213 9.23 12.35 2.06
CA SER A 213 8.91 11.92 0.69
C SER A 213 7.92 12.84 -0.03
N PHE A 214 7.06 13.55 0.70
CA PHE A 214 6.09 14.49 0.13
C PHE A 214 6.63 15.92 -0.09
N ASP A 215 7.86 16.22 0.35
CA ASP A 215 8.52 17.54 0.24
C ASP A 215 9.68 17.50 -0.80
N VAL A 216 9.64 16.51 -1.68
CA VAL A 216 10.56 16.35 -2.81
C VAL A 216 9.80 16.28 -4.13
N PRO A 217 10.49 16.46 -5.27
CA PRO A 217 9.85 16.36 -6.57
C PRO A 217 9.09 15.05 -6.75
N GLN A 218 7.89 15.16 -7.30
CA GLN A 218 6.98 14.06 -7.61
C GLN A 218 6.89 13.91 -9.12
N LEU A 219 7.04 12.70 -9.60
CA LEU A 219 6.91 12.37 -11.01
C LEU A 219 5.49 11.86 -11.25
N GLU A 220 4.71 12.59 -12.03
CA GLU A 220 3.42 12.10 -12.52
C GLU A 220 3.65 11.21 -13.75
N VAL A 221 3.22 9.96 -13.65
CA VAL A 221 3.41 8.93 -14.67
C VAL A 221 2.08 8.33 -15.10
N ASP A 222 2.01 7.94 -16.38
CA ASP A 222 0.95 7.07 -16.88
C ASP A 222 1.28 5.63 -16.50
N MET A 223 0.34 4.92 -15.86
CA MET A 223 0.53 3.54 -15.41
C MET A 223 0.70 2.54 -16.57
N ALA A 224 0.27 2.90 -17.78
CA ALA A 224 0.52 2.10 -18.99
C ALA A 224 1.94 2.27 -19.56
N SER A 225 2.68 3.29 -19.14
CA SER A 225 4.05 3.53 -19.58
C SER A 225 5.05 2.54 -18.98
N PRO A 226 6.27 2.37 -19.53
CA PRO A 226 7.31 1.53 -18.93
C PRO A 226 7.64 1.90 -17.48
N TRP A 227 7.63 3.19 -17.13
CA TRP A 227 7.80 3.67 -15.76
C TRP A 227 6.62 3.27 -14.86
N GLY A 228 5.39 3.41 -15.37
CA GLY A 228 4.18 2.94 -14.71
C GLY A 228 4.22 1.44 -14.41
N GLN A 229 4.62 0.62 -15.39
CA GLN A 229 4.76 -0.83 -15.24
C GLN A 229 5.87 -1.24 -14.27
N PHE A 230 6.95 -0.46 -14.18
CA PHE A 230 7.98 -0.68 -13.15
C PHE A 230 7.41 -0.45 -11.75
N VAL A 231 6.71 0.67 -11.55
CA VAL A 231 6.11 1.06 -10.27
C VAL A 231 5.02 0.08 -9.85
N ASP A 232 4.15 -0.32 -10.79
CA ASP A 232 3.09 -1.31 -10.56
C ASP A 232 3.67 -2.63 -10.08
N ARG A 233 4.74 -3.13 -10.73
CA ARG A 233 5.46 -4.32 -10.29
C ARG A 233 6.05 -4.18 -8.89
N ARG A 234 6.62 -3.02 -8.53
CA ARG A 234 7.16 -2.81 -7.18
C ARG A 234 6.06 -2.80 -6.11
N PHE A 235 4.91 -2.20 -6.42
CA PHE A 235 3.78 -2.25 -5.53
C PHE A 235 3.29 -3.69 -5.34
N ASP A 236 3.08 -4.42 -6.44
CA ASP A 236 2.55 -5.78 -6.40
C ASP A 236 3.56 -6.76 -5.76
N GLU A 237 4.86 -6.60 -6.03
CA GLU A 237 5.95 -7.35 -5.37
C GLU A 237 5.88 -7.23 -3.85
N LEU A 238 5.67 -6.01 -3.33
CA LEU A 238 5.48 -5.84 -1.89
C LEU A 238 4.14 -6.44 -1.47
N TRP A 239 3.04 -6.06 -2.15
CA TRP A 239 1.66 -6.38 -1.82
C TRP A 239 1.39 -7.89 -1.69
N ASP A 240 2.01 -8.69 -2.55
CA ASP A 240 1.80 -10.14 -2.58
C ASP A 240 2.82 -10.93 -1.73
N HIS A 241 3.85 -10.26 -1.19
CA HIS A 241 4.87 -10.93 -0.39
C HIS A 241 4.39 -11.21 1.05
N ARG A 242 3.77 -12.38 1.23
CA ARG A 242 3.12 -12.80 2.49
C ARG A 242 4.02 -12.74 3.73
N ASP A 243 5.33 -12.91 3.56
CA ASP A 243 6.28 -12.90 4.68
C ASP A 243 6.59 -11.50 5.21
N TYR A 244 6.36 -10.46 4.40
CA TYR A 244 6.66 -9.08 4.77
C TYR A 244 5.40 -8.25 4.98
N ILE A 245 4.20 -8.77 4.71
CA ILE A 245 2.95 -8.02 4.83
C ILE A 245 2.03 -8.59 5.90
N ARG A 246 1.44 -7.67 6.68
CA ARG A 246 0.34 -7.94 7.59
C ARG A 246 -0.85 -7.08 7.22
N THR A 247 -2.03 -7.69 7.06
CA THR A 247 -3.27 -6.92 6.93
C THR A 247 -3.50 -6.11 8.20
N LEU A 248 -4.18 -4.98 8.09
CA LEU A 248 -4.48 -4.13 9.24
C LEU A 248 -5.18 -4.91 10.35
N ASP A 249 -6.08 -5.83 9.99
CA ASP A 249 -6.76 -6.70 10.95
C ASP A 249 -5.78 -7.57 11.77
N ARG A 250 -4.86 -8.25 11.07
CA ARG A 250 -3.83 -9.08 11.70
C ARG A 250 -2.76 -8.28 12.44
N TYR A 251 -2.56 -7.03 12.04
CA TYR A 251 -1.70 -6.10 12.77
C TYR A 251 -2.36 -5.64 14.08
N TRP A 252 -3.67 -5.45 14.07
CA TRP A 252 -4.45 -4.95 15.22
C TRP A 252 -4.84 -6.04 16.21
N ARG A 253 -5.11 -7.26 15.75
CA ARG A 253 -5.64 -8.35 16.57
C ARG A 253 -4.87 -9.64 16.35
N LEU A 254 -4.71 -10.39 17.42
CA LEU A 254 -4.19 -11.76 17.44
C LEU A 254 -5.36 -12.72 17.60
N THR A 255 -5.42 -13.78 16.79
CA THR A 255 -6.42 -14.84 16.99
C THR A 255 -5.89 -15.85 18.00
N VAL A 256 -6.59 -15.99 19.12
CA VAL A 256 -6.24 -16.89 20.22
C VAL A 256 -7.36 -17.91 20.39
N THR A 257 -6.99 -19.18 20.44
CA THR A 257 -7.87 -20.31 20.74
C THR A 257 -7.47 -20.84 22.11
N LEU A 258 -8.32 -20.65 23.11
CA LEU A 258 -8.09 -21.25 24.42
C LEU A 258 -8.18 -22.78 24.35
N THR A 259 -7.45 -23.46 25.21
CA THR A 259 -7.52 -24.91 25.39
C THR A 259 -7.78 -25.23 26.86
N HIS A 260 -8.69 -26.16 27.11
CA HIS A 260 -9.01 -26.64 28.45
C HIS A 260 -8.95 -28.17 28.44
N GLY A 261 -8.05 -28.75 29.24
CA GLY A 261 -7.79 -30.19 29.22
C GLY A 261 -7.41 -30.72 27.82
N GLY A 262 -6.67 -29.94 27.04
CA GLY A 262 -6.28 -30.28 25.65
C GLY A 262 -7.38 -30.10 24.59
N THR A 263 -8.60 -29.72 24.98
CA THR A 263 -9.69 -29.46 24.03
C THR A 263 -9.69 -27.99 23.60
N PRO A 264 -9.60 -27.68 22.29
CA PRO A 264 -9.67 -26.31 21.80
C PRO A 264 -11.07 -25.74 21.95
N LEU A 265 -11.15 -24.49 22.42
CA LEU A 265 -12.36 -23.69 22.52
C LEU A 265 -12.55 -22.83 21.25
N GLU A 266 -13.48 -21.88 21.29
CA GLU A 266 -13.72 -20.95 20.19
C GLU A 266 -12.54 -19.98 20.02
N ALA A 267 -12.11 -19.78 18.78
CA ALA A 267 -11.06 -18.83 18.42
C ALA A 267 -11.57 -17.38 18.53
N VAL A 268 -10.86 -16.55 19.28
CA VAL A 268 -11.24 -15.16 19.55
C VAL A 268 -10.14 -14.21 19.05
N PRO A 269 -10.48 -13.18 18.25
CA PRO A 269 -9.54 -12.11 17.95
C PRO A 269 -9.43 -11.14 19.13
N VAL A 270 -8.23 -11.01 19.69
CA VAL A 270 -7.93 -10.14 20.85
C VAL A 270 -6.92 -9.05 20.50
N PRO A 271 -7.03 -7.84 21.07
CA PRO A 271 -5.96 -6.85 21.02
C PRO A 271 -4.66 -7.43 21.57
N TYR A 272 -3.54 -7.07 20.96
CA TYR A 272 -2.21 -7.52 21.41
C TYR A 272 -1.12 -6.47 21.19
N ILE A 273 -0.02 -6.59 21.93
CA ILE A 273 1.25 -5.91 21.67
C ILE A 273 2.39 -6.93 21.63
N SER A 274 3.54 -6.49 21.12
CA SER A 274 4.80 -7.25 21.17
C SER A 274 5.88 -6.32 21.70
N ALA A 275 6.50 -6.72 22.80
CA ALA A 275 7.56 -5.99 23.49
C ALA A 275 8.68 -6.96 23.84
N GLU A 276 9.92 -6.69 23.41
CA GLU A 276 11.10 -7.52 23.73
C GLU A 276 10.88 -9.02 23.43
N ASP A 277 10.28 -9.32 22.27
CA ASP A 277 9.88 -10.68 21.85
C ASP A 277 8.84 -11.39 22.73
N VAL A 278 8.33 -10.70 23.76
CA VAL A 278 7.20 -11.13 24.57
C VAL A 278 5.89 -10.58 23.99
N ILE A 279 4.83 -11.38 24.12
CA ILE A 279 3.51 -11.05 23.59
C ILE A 279 2.57 -10.86 24.77
N TYR A 280 1.87 -9.73 24.73
CA TYR A 280 0.82 -9.44 25.68
C TYR A 280 -0.49 -9.30 24.93
N ILE A 281 -1.54 -9.93 25.44
CA ILE A 281 -2.89 -9.84 24.92
C ILE A 281 -3.81 -9.19 25.94
N ASP A 282 -4.82 -8.50 25.42
CA ASP A 282 -5.97 -8.08 26.19
C ASP A 282 -6.92 -9.28 26.33
N GLY A 283 -6.93 -9.88 27.52
CA GLY A 283 -7.82 -10.99 27.87
C GLY A 283 -9.21 -10.54 28.29
N THR A 284 -9.54 -9.25 28.26
CA THR A 284 -10.88 -8.78 28.62
C THR A 284 -11.94 -9.14 27.57
N GLY A 285 -13.22 -9.07 27.96
CA GLY A 285 -14.34 -9.29 27.04
C GLY A 285 -14.53 -10.77 26.70
N PRO A 286 -14.53 -11.18 25.41
CA PRO A 286 -14.87 -12.56 25.04
C PRO A 286 -13.95 -13.62 25.66
N LEU A 287 -12.65 -13.32 25.81
CA LEU A 287 -11.71 -14.26 26.42
C LEU A 287 -12.00 -14.45 27.93
N ALA A 288 -12.19 -13.34 28.66
CA ALA A 288 -12.64 -13.36 30.06
C ALA A 288 -13.97 -14.12 30.24
N ASN A 289 -14.91 -13.95 29.30
CA ASN A 289 -16.19 -14.68 29.33
C ASN A 289 -15.98 -16.20 29.15
N GLN A 290 -15.04 -16.62 28.29
CA GLN A 290 -14.69 -18.03 28.14
C GLN A 290 -14.05 -18.60 29.42
N PHE A 291 -13.18 -17.85 30.09
CA PHE A 291 -12.64 -18.25 31.40
C PHE A 291 -13.75 -18.40 32.44
N ALA A 292 -14.60 -17.38 32.59
CA ALA A 292 -15.69 -17.38 33.57
C ALA A 292 -16.68 -18.53 33.33
N ALA A 293 -17.05 -18.79 32.07
CA ALA A 293 -17.96 -19.89 31.73
C ALA A 293 -17.42 -21.29 32.06
N ARG A 294 -16.11 -21.44 32.26
CA ARG A 294 -15.46 -22.71 32.60
C ARG A 294 -15.03 -22.81 34.06
N MET A 295 -14.81 -21.68 34.72
CA MET A 295 -14.61 -21.62 36.17
C MET A 295 -15.93 -21.71 36.96
N LEU A 296 -17.07 -21.38 36.34
CA LEU A 296 -18.38 -21.58 36.95
C LEU A 296 -18.79 -23.05 36.77
N PRO A 297 -18.93 -23.84 37.85
CA PRO A 297 -19.37 -25.23 37.75
C PRO A 297 -20.78 -25.29 37.16
N GLY A 298 -21.03 -26.26 36.27
CA GLY A 298 -22.40 -26.59 35.85
C GLY A 298 -23.25 -27.04 37.05
N PRO A 299 -24.59 -26.95 36.97
CA PRO A 299 -25.45 -27.46 38.03
C PRO A 299 -25.22 -28.97 38.22
N GLY A 300 -24.52 -29.34 39.30
CA GLY A 300 -24.17 -30.71 39.66
C GLY A 300 -22.70 -31.11 39.44
N GLU A 301 -21.85 -30.24 38.90
CA GLU A 301 -20.42 -30.51 38.72
C GLU A 301 -19.59 -30.02 39.90
N GLN A 302 -18.61 -30.83 40.35
CA GLN A 302 -17.64 -30.41 41.35
C GLN A 302 -16.63 -29.43 40.72
N PRO A 303 -16.16 -28.41 41.46
CA PRO A 303 -15.16 -27.48 40.96
C PRO A 303 -13.89 -28.23 40.53
N HIS A 304 -13.50 -28.07 39.26
CA HIS A 304 -12.26 -28.61 38.74
C HIS A 304 -11.07 -27.86 39.36
N THR A 305 -10.45 -28.43 40.38
CA THR A 305 -9.38 -27.78 41.14
C THR A 305 -8.00 -27.76 40.45
N GLU A 306 -7.84 -28.41 39.29
CA GLU A 306 -6.51 -28.58 38.67
C GLU A 306 -6.46 -28.46 37.13
N ALA A 307 -7.55 -28.12 36.46
CA ALA A 307 -7.52 -28.00 35.01
C ALA A 307 -6.74 -26.73 34.59
N SER A 308 -5.51 -26.92 34.12
CA SER A 308 -4.70 -25.83 33.55
C SER A 308 -5.30 -25.34 32.23
N PHE A 309 -5.50 -24.03 32.12
CA PHE A 309 -5.81 -23.40 30.85
C PHE A 309 -4.52 -23.22 30.05
N GLY A 310 -4.50 -23.71 28.82
CA GLY A 310 -3.49 -23.37 27.82
C GLY A 310 -4.09 -22.46 26.74
N ALA A 311 -3.25 -21.85 25.91
CA ALA A 311 -3.71 -21.14 24.72
C ALA A 311 -2.93 -21.56 23.48
N LEU A 312 -3.66 -21.82 22.40
CA LEU A 312 -3.10 -21.87 21.05
C LEU A 312 -3.27 -20.50 20.44
N ALA A 313 -2.16 -19.80 20.17
CA ALA A 313 -2.22 -18.56 19.42
C ALA A 313 -1.68 -18.81 18.00
N VAL A 314 -2.46 -18.39 17.01
CA VAL A 314 -1.99 -18.37 15.63
C VAL A 314 -1.20 -17.09 15.44
N TRP A 315 0.13 -17.21 15.45
CA TRP A 315 1.02 -16.07 15.30
C TRP A 315 0.79 -15.41 13.92
N PRO A 316 0.64 -14.07 13.84
CA PRO A 316 0.71 -13.38 12.58
C PRO A 316 2.17 -13.50 12.14
N PRO A 317 2.48 -14.16 11.01
CA PRO A 317 3.85 -14.40 10.61
C PRO A 317 4.59 -13.07 10.52
N ARG A 318 5.64 -12.89 11.32
CA ARG A 318 6.63 -11.82 11.12
C ARG A 318 7.72 -12.26 10.15
N ARG A 319 7.93 -13.57 10.00
CA ARG A 319 8.78 -14.21 9.00
C ARG A 319 8.20 -15.60 8.71
N SER A 320 8.35 -16.03 7.46
CA SER A 320 7.78 -17.23 6.82
C SER A 320 7.42 -18.42 7.72
N GLY A 321 6.17 -18.89 7.59
CA GLY A 321 5.79 -20.28 7.85
C GLY A 321 5.58 -20.73 9.29
N GLN A 322 5.55 -19.83 10.28
CA GLN A 322 5.40 -20.25 11.67
C GLN A 322 3.99 -20.80 11.95
N GLN A 323 3.93 -22.11 12.22
CA GLN A 323 2.73 -22.86 12.61
C GLN A 323 2.17 -22.32 13.93
N SER A 324 0.88 -22.56 14.19
CA SER A 324 0.26 -22.35 15.50
C SER A 324 1.18 -22.86 16.60
N ARG A 325 1.47 -22.05 17.61
CA ARG A 325 2.26 -22.45 18.78
C ARG A 325 1.35 -22.55 19.99
N GLU A 326 1.67 -23.52 20.85
CA GLU A 326 1.06 -23.58 22.18
C GLU A 326 1.79 -22.60 23.09
N PHE A 327 1.01 -21.89 23.90
CA PHE A 327 1.47 -20.95 24.89
C PHE A 327 0.77 -21.23 26.22
N ASP A 328 1.51 -21.08 27.30
CA ASP A 328 0.92 -20.87 28.61
C ASP A 328 0.47 -19.41 28.74
N LEU A 329 -0.65 -19.22 29.44
CA LEU A 329 -1.19 -17.91 29.74
C LEU A 329 -0.83 -17.55 31.17
N ILE A 330 -0.06 -16.47 31.34
CA ILE A 330 0.29 -15.94 32.65
C ILE A 330 -0.40 -14.60 32.82
N ARG A 331 -1.18 -14.44 33.89
CA ARG A 331 -1.76 -13.14 34.21
C ARG A 331 -0.68 -12.18 34.65
N LEU A 332 -0.72 -10.96 34.15
CA LEU A 332 0.33 -9.98 34.41
C LEU A 332 0.37 -9.49 35.87
N ASP A 333 -0.75 -9.58 36.59
CA ASP A 333 -0.84 -9.27 38.03
C ASP A 333 -0.26 -10.38 38.93
N GLU A 334 -0.17 -11.61 38.42
CA GLU A 334 0.47 -12.76 39.08
C GLU A 334 1.94 -12.91 38.67
N ASP A 335 2.36 -12.23 37.60
CA ASP A 335 3.72 -12.23 37.10
C ASP A 335 4.61 -11.42 38.04
N GLN A 336 5.57 -12.09 38.70
CA GLN A 336 6.46 -11.45 39.70
C GLN A 336 7.47 -10.48 39.08
N VAL A 337 7.30 -10.06 37.83
CA VAL A 337 8.20 -9.12 37.14
C VAL A 337 7.75 -7.69 37.46
N PRO A 338 8.46 -6.94 38.33
CA PRO A 338 8.07 -5.59 38.73
C PRO A 338 8.08 -4.62 37.55
N GLY A 339 7.14 -3.67 37.51
CA GLY A 339 7.10 -2.59 36.49
C GLY A 339 6.37 -2.94 35.18
N THR A 340 6.14 -4.23 34.90
CA THR A 340 5.62 -4.71 33.62
C THR A 340 4.21 -4.24 33.27
N THR A 341 3.28 -4.19 34.23
CA THR A 341 1.87 -3.89 33.91
C THR A 341 1.67 -2.47 33.39
N ALA A 342 2.27 -1.46 34.04
CA ALA A 342 2.14 -0.07 33.62
C ALA A 342 2.82 0.18 32.26
N GLU A 343 3.98 -0.44 32.03
CA GLU A 343 4.71 -0.37 30.76
C GLU A 343 3.94 -1.04 29.62
N VAL A 344 3.39 -2.23 29.86
CA VAL A 344 2.52 -2.94 28.90
C VAL A 344 1.30 -2.09 28.58
N LEU A 345 0.62 -1.52 29.59
CA LEU A 345 -0.50 -0.60 29.37
C LEU A 345 -0.11 0.62 28.53
N ALA A 346 1.05 1.22 28.81
CA ALA A 346 1.57 2.35 28.02
C ALA A 346 1.84 1.95 26.55
N GLN A 347 2.29 0.72 26.30
CA GLN A 347 2.45 0.21 24.94
C GLN A 347 1.13 -0.07 24.24
N PHE A 348 0.13 -0.61 24.95
CA PHE A 348 -1.23 -0.69 24.43
C PHE A 348 -1.78 0.70 24.10
N GLU A 349 -1.61 1.68 24.99
CA GLU A 349 -1.99 3.07 24.73
C GLU A 349 -1.29 3.60 23.47
N LYS A 350 0.03 3.38 23.35
CA LYS A 350 0.83 3.77 22.17
C LYS A 350 0.37 3.10 20.88
N LYS A 351 -0.19 1.89 20.92
CA LYS A 351 -0.69 1.20 19.72
C LYS A 351 -2.13 1.59 19.39
N TYR A 352 -3.03 1.54 20.37
CA TYR A 352 -4.47 1.67 20.15
C TYR A 352 -4.99 3.11 20.27
N GLY A 353 -4.42 3.91 21.16
CA GLY A 353 -4.89 5.26 21.50
C GLY A 353 -6.20 5.25 22.27
N GLY A 354 -6.18 5.59 23.56
CA GLY A 354 -7.33 5.48 24.45
C GLY A 354 -7.57 4.08 25.01
N TYR A 355 -6.50 3.35 25.34
CA TYR A 355 -6.51 2.05 26.00
C TYR A 355 -6.23 2.17 27.51
N PRO A 356 -6.93 1.42 28.38
CA PRO A 356 -8.01 0.50 28.06
C PRO A 356 -9.25 1.27 27.58
N PRO A 357 -10.02 0.72 26.63
CA PRO A 357 -11.24 1.37 26.16
C PRO A 357 -12.19 1.46 27.35
N ASP A 358 -12.46 2.68 27.83
CA ASP A 358 -13.35 3.07 28.93
C ASP A 358 -14.22 1.92 29.49
N ARG A 359 -13.63 1.09 30.34
CA ARG A 359 -14.26 -0.06 30.96
C ARG A 359 -14.18 0.11 32.46
N ALA A 360 -15.34 0.20 33.11
CA ALA A 360 -15.50 0.22 34.56
C ALA A 360 -15.01 -1.07 35.27
N GLY A 361 -14.35 -1.99 34.56
CA GLY A 361 -13.82 -3.25 35.08
C GLY A 361 -12.31 -3.35 34.94
N ALA A 362 -11.68 -4.18 35.79
CA ALA A 362 -10.24 -4.43 35.75
C ALA A 362 -9.82 -5.01 34.39
N THR A 363 -8.74 -4.47 33.82
CA THR A 363 -8.18 -4.99 32.56
C THR A 363 -7.40 -6.27 32.84
N LEU A 364 -7.84 -7.39 32.25
CA LEU A 364 -7.13 -8.66 32.29
C LEU A 364 -6.06 -8.66 31.20
N LEU A 365 -4.81 -8.42 31.58
CA LEU A 365 -3.66 -8.55 30.67
C LEU A 365 -3.00 -9.91 30.87
N LEU A 366 -2.72 -10.57 29.76
CA LEU A 366 -2.11 -11.90 29.75
C LEU A 366 -0.82 -11.88 28.94
N ARG A 367 0.23 -12.49 29.48
CA ARG A 367 1.48 -12.79 28.77
C ARG A 367 1.37 -14.17 28.13
N LEU A 368 1.72 -14.29 26.86
CA LEU A 368 1.88 -15.57 26.19
C LEU A 368 3.32 -16.06 26.39
N VAL A 369 3.48 -17.19 27.08
CA VAL A 369 4.79 -17.85 27.26
C VAL A 369 4.83 -19.11 26.41
N PRO A 370 5.76 -19.23 25.44
CA PRO A 370 5.87 -20.45 24.64
C PRO A 370 6.04 -21.68 25.54
N ARG A 371 5.32 -22.75 25.24
CA ARG A 371 5.54 -24.07 25.85
C ARG A 371 6.79 -24.76 25.34
#